data_AF-A0A9P7BYL1-F1
#
_entry.id   AF-A0A9P7BYL1-F1
#
_cell.length_a   1.000
_cell.length_b   1.000
_cell.length_c   1.000
_cell.angle_alpha   90.00
_cell.angle_beta   90.00
_cell.angle_gamma   90.00
#
_symmetry.space_group_name_H-M   'P 1'
#
loop_
_entity.id
_entity.type
_entity.pdbx_description
1 polymer ?
#
loop_
_entity_poly.entity_id
_entity_poly.type
_entity_poly.pdbx_seq_one_letter_code
_entity_poly.pdbx_strand_id
1 'polypeptide(L)'
;MIPAIFRPLHERWAANDTAEGKAAAAHQASIESAAVVGFSGAIGAYGGFFIPKSYGSSITLTGSPDMALYGFVVFYITCLAVTWWWYYRRGAETPC
;
A
#
# COMPACT_ATOMS: atom_id res chain seq x y z
N MET A 1 3.81 8.17 4.01
CA MET A 1 4.45 7.66 2.79
C MET A 1 3.61 7.96 1.55
N ILE A 2 2.31 7.65 1.52
CA ILE A 2 1.43 8.00 0.37
C ILE A 2 1.47 9.51 0.03
N PRO A 3 1.33 10.45 1.00
CA PRO A 3 1.44 11.89 0.69
C PRO A 3 2.82 12.32 0.16
N ALA A 4 3.88 11.59 0.50
CA ALA A 4 5.23 11.87 0.01
C ALA A 4 5.45 11.42 -1.44
N ILE A 5 4.56 10.57 -1.99
CA ILE A 5 4.59 10.12 -3.38
C ILE A 5 3.71 11.03 -4.26
N PHE A 6 2.49 11.34 -3.80
CA PHE A 6 1.55 12.14 -4.59
C PHE A 6 1.97 13.61 -4.70
N ARG A 7 2.66 14.16 -3.70
CA ARG A 7 3.15 15.54 -3.74
C ARG A 7 4.15 15.79 -4.89
N PRO A 8 5.27 15.05 -5.01
CA PRO A 8 6.18 15.23 -6.15
C PRO A 8 5.55 14.83 -7.49
N LEU A 9 4.57 13.92 -7.52
CA LEU A 9 3.84 13.56 -8.73
C LEU A 9 3.00 14.74 -9.25
N HIS A 10 2.21 15.37 -8.38
CA HIS A 10 1.42 16.54 -8.72
C HIS A 10 2.28 17.78 -9.00
N GLU A 11 3.40 17.95 -8.31
CA GLU A 11 4.38 18.99 -8.63
C GLU A 11 4.97 18.79 -10.04
N ARG A 12 5.20 17.55 -10.51
CA ARG A 12 5.65 17.26 -11.89
C ARG A 12 4.57 17.51 -12.95
N TRP A 13 3.30 17.32 -12.61
CA TRP A 13 2.18 17.56 -13.54
C TRP A 13 1.66 19.00 -13.51
N ALA A 14 2.09 19.82 -12.56
CA ALA A 14 1.74 21.23 -12.52
C ALA A 14 2.38 21.96 -13.71
N ALA A 15 1.54 22.40 -14.64
CA ALA A 15 1.97 23.07 -15.88
C ALA A 15 2.58 24.47 -15.67
N ASN A 16 2.46 25.05 -14.47
CA ASN A 16 2.91 26.42 -14.16
C ASN A 16 3.76 26.44 -12.90
N ASP A 17 4.95 27.03 -12.98
CA ASP A 17 5.90 27.18 -11.86
C ASP A 17 5.52 28.32 -10.88
N THR A 18 4.27 28.81 -10.95
CA THR A 18 3.76 29.90 -10.12
C THR A 18 3.45 29.43 -8.70
N ALA A 19 3.55 30.34 -7.72
CA ALA A 19 3.27 30.03 -6.31
C ALA A 19 1.85 29.50 -6.09
N GLU A 20 0.86 30.04 -6.83
CA GLU A 20 -0.53 29.57 -6.80
C GLU A 20 -0.70 28.18 -7.43
N GLY A 21 0.01 27.90 -8.53
CA GLY A 21 0.00 26.59 -9.18
C GLY A 21 0.54 25.47 -8.28
N LYS A 22 1.61 25.75 -7.53
CA LYS A 22 2.18 24.82 -6.54
C LYS A 22 1.24 24.58 -5.36
N ALA A 23 0.57 25.63 -4.87
CA ALA A 23 -0.41 25.50 -3.79
C ALA A 23 -1.62 24.64 -4.20
N ALA A 24 -2.13 24.84 -5.42
CA ALA A 24 -3.21 24.02 -5.97
C ALA A 24 -2.81 22.56 -6.17
N ALA A 25 -1.60 22.31 -6.67
CA ALA A 25 -1.06 20.95 -6.84
C ALA A 25 -0.89 20.22 -5.49
N ALA A 26 -0.39 20.91 -4.46
CA ALA A 26 -0.26 20.36 -3.12
C ALA A 26 -1.62 20.03 -2.49
N HIS A 27 -2.62 20.89 -2.68
CA HIS A 27 -3.98 20.64 -2.21
C HIS A 27 -4.58 19.40 -2.88
N GLN A 28 -4.44 19.27 -4.21
CA GLN A 28 -4.95 18.09 -4.91
C GLN A 28 -4.23 16.80 -4.52
N ALA A 29 -2.90 16.85 -4.39
CA ALA A 29 -2.12 15.72 -3.89
C ALA A 29 -2.62 15.26 -2.51
N SER A 30 -3.03 16.18 -1.64
CA SER A 30 -3.56 15.85 -0.30
C SER A 30 -4.92 15.15 -0.36
N ILE A 31 -5.82 15.60 -1.23
CA ILE A 31 -7.15 15.01 -1.42
C ILE A 31 -7.01 13.59 -1.98
N GLU A 32 -6.23 13.42 -3.04
CA GLU A 32 -6.04 12.11 -3.68
C GLU A 32 -5.34 11.13 -2.73
N SER A 33 -4.30 11.58 -2.02
CA SER A 33 -3.62 10.76 -1.01
C SER A 33 -4.58 10.28 0.08
N ALA A 34 -5.45 11.17 0.57
CA ALA A 34 -6.43 10.83 1.61
C ALA A 34 -7.43 9.78 1.11
N ALA A 35 -7.92 9.92 -0.12
CA ALA A 35 -8.83 8.95 -0.75
C ALA A 35 -8.16 7.57 -0.91
N VAL A 36 -6.91 7.54 -1.41
CA VAL A 36 -6.14 6.30 -1.60
C VAL A 36 -5.85 5.61 -0.27
N VAL A 37 -5.46 6.37 0.77
CA VAL A 37 -5.25 5.84 2.13
C VAL A 37 -6.54 5.25 2.68
N GLY A 38 -7.67 5.96 2.56
CA GLY A 38 -8.96 5.48 3.05
C GLY A 38 -9.40 4.18 2.37
N PHE A 39 -9.31 4.11 1.04
CA PHE A 39 -9.69 2.91 0.30
C PHE A 39 -8.77 1.72 0.59
N SER A 40 -7.45 1.95 0.62
CA SER A 40 -6.47 0.91 0.95
C SER A 40 -6.65 0.40 2.38
N GLY A 41 -6.97 1.30 3.32
CA GLY A 41 -7.28 0.95 4.71
C GLY A 41 -8.54 0.10 4.84
N ALA A 42 -9.59 0.39 4.05
CA ALA A 42 -10.80 -0.44 4.01
C ALA A 42 -10.49 -1.86 3.54
N ILE A 43 -9.65 -2.02 2.51
CA ILE A 43 -9.18 -3.35 2.07
C ILE A 43 -8.36 -4.03 3.17
N GLY A 44 -7.44 -3.31 3.80
CA GLY A 44 -6.60 -3.83 4.89
C GLY A 44 -7.41 -4.32 6.09
N ALA A 45 -8.54 -3.69 6.41
CA ALA A 45 -9.41 -4.09 7.51
C ALA A 45 -9.98 -5.51 7.35
N TYR A 46 -10.17 -5.99 6.12
CA TYR A 46 -10.59 -7.39 5.88
C TYR A 46 -9.58 -8.42 6.42
N GLY A 47 -8.30 -8.03 6.57
CA GLY A 47 -7.28 -8.88 7.19
C GLY A 47 -7.63 -9.30 8.62
N GLY A 48 -8.33 -8.45 9.37
CA GLY A 48 -8.78 -8.74 10.74
C GLY A 48 -9.77 -9.90 10.83
N PHE A 49 -10.55 -10.14 9.77
CA PHE A 49 -11.43 -11.31 9.67
C PHE A 49 -10.72 -12.51 9.05
N PHE A 50 -9.86 -12.27 8.06
CA PHE A 50 -9.16 -13.31 7.33
C PHE A 50 -8.22 -14.13 8.22
N ILE A 51 -7.48 -13.46 9.12
CA ILE A 51 -6.49 -14.14 9.98
C ILE A 51 -7.15 -15.14 10.95
N PRO A 52 -8.13 -14.76 11.80
CA PRO A 52 -8.77 -15.70 12.71
C PRO A 52 -9.48 -16.83 11.99
N LYS A 53 -10.12 -16.54 10.85
CA LYS A 53 -10.81 -17.57 10.06
C LYS A 53 -9.85 -18.57 9.44
N SER A 54 -8.71 -18.11 8.93
CA SER A 54 -7.67 -18.99 8.36
C SER A 54 -7.07 -19.91 9.42
N TYR A 55 -6.81 -19.41 10.64
CA TYR A 55 -6.40 -20.25 11.76
C TYR A 55 -7.46 -21.29 12.12
N GLY A 56 -8.72 -20.88 12.24
CA GLY A 56 -9.83 -21.79 12.50
C GLY A 56 -9.91 -22.92 11.47
N SER A 57 -9.87 -22.58 10.18
CA SER A 57 -9.88 -23.55 9.08
C SER A 57 -8.67 -24.49 9.11
N SER A 58 -7.46 -23.96 9.35
CA SER A 58 -6.23 -24.77 9.46
C SER A 58 -6.34 -25.81 10.57
N ILE A 59 -6.78 -25.39 11.76
CA ILE A 59 -6.92 -26.29 12.91
C ILE A 59 -8.00 -27.35 12.64
N THR A 60 -9.13 -26.98 12.03
CA THR A 60 -10.20 -27.95 11.72
C THR A 60 -9.80 -28.99 10.66
N LEU A 61 -8.96 -28.61 9.68
CA LEU A 61 -8.60 -29.48 8.57
C LEU A 61 -7.33 -30.30 8.83
N THR A 62 -6.37 -29.73 9.56
CA THR A 62 -5.03 -30.33 9.73
C THR A 62 -4.64 -30.57 11.19
N GLY A 63 -5.51 -30.20 12.15
CA GLY A 63 -5.23 -30.33 13.58
C GLY A 63 -4.21 -29.34 14.12
N SER A 64 -3.61 -28.50 13.27
CA SER A 64 -2.55 -27.56 13.64
C SER A 64 -2.71 -26.20 12.90
N PRO A 65 -2.14 -25.11 13.44
CA PRO A 65 -2.15 -23.80 12.77
C PRO A 65 -1.08 -23.65 11.68
N ASP A 66 -0.20 -24.65 11.51
CA ASP A 66 1.01 -24.56 10.68
C ASP A 66 0.69 -24.24 9.21
N MET A 67 -0.38 -24.81 8.67
CA MET A 67 -0.79 -24.52 7.28
C MET A 67 -1.22 -23.06 7.08
N ALA A 68 -1.89 -22.45 8.05
CA ALA A 68 -2.20 -21.02 7.99
C ALA A 68 -0.92 -20.16 8.06
N LEU A 69 0.04 -20.54 8.90
CA LEU A 69 1.32 -19.83 9.05
C LEU A 69 2.13 -19.85 7.75
N TYR A 70 2.24 -21.00 7.08
CA TYR A 70 2.91 -21.07 5.78
C TYR A 70 2.22 -20.17 4.74
N GLY A 71 0.88 -20.11 4.74
CA GLY A 71 0.12 -19.20 3.88
C GLY A 71 0.46 -17.72 4.14
N PHE A 72 0.56 -17.31 5.40
CA PHE A 72 0.94 -15.94 5.75
C PHE A 72 2.39 -15.62 5.36
N VAL A 73 3.32 -16.57 5.51
CA VAL A 73 4.71 -16.38 5.07
C VAL A 73 4.77 -16.15 3.56
N VAL A 74 4.08 -16.95 2.77
CA VAL A 74 4.00 -16.77 1.31
C VAL A 74 3.43 -15.39 0.97
N PHE A 75 2.37 -14.97 1.65
CA PHE A 75 1.79 -13.63 1.47
C PHE A 75 2.77 -12.50 1.82
N TYR A 76 3.53 -12.61 2.90
CA TYR A 76 4.53 -11.59 3.23
C TYR A 76 5.67 -11.53 2.21
N ILE A 77 6.11 -12.66 1.67
CA ILE A 77 7.11 -12.69 0.59
C ILE A 77 6.59 -11.96 -0.66
N THR A 78 5.32 -12.14 -1.03
CA THR A 78 4.76 -11.42 -2.17
C THR A 78 4.66 -9.92 -1.90
N CYS A 79 4.27 -9.49 -0.69
CA CYS A 79 4.29 -8.08 -0.30
C CYS A 79 5.69 -7.46 -0.39
N LEU A 80 6.71 -8.20 0.06
CA LEU A 80 8.10 -7.76 -0.06
C LEU A 80 8.53 -7.64 -1.53
N ALA A 81 8.18 -8.62 -2.36
CA ALA A 81 8.50 -8.59 -3.79
C ALA A 81 7.87 -7.38 -4.50
N VAL A 82 6.60 -7.09 -4.20
CA VAL A 82 5.90 -5.91 -4.74
C VAL A 82 6.57 -4.62 -4.25
N THR A 83 6.85 -4.51 -2.96
CA THR A 83 7.52 -3.33 -2.38
C THR A 83 8.90 -3.13 -3.01
N TRP A 84 9.65 -4.21 -3.19
CA TRP A 84 10.96 -4.17 -3.81
C TRP A 84 10.89 -3.68 -5.27
N TRP A 85 9.93 -4.21 -6.04
CA TRP A 85 9.78 -3.88 -7.45
C TRP A 85 9.46 -2.40 -7.68
N TRP A 86 8.52 -1.86 -6.90
CA TRP A 86 7.99 -0.51 -7.09
C TRP A 86 8.81 0.59 -6.41
N TYR A 87 9.48 0.28 -5.29
CA TYR A 87 10.11 1.30 -4.45
C TYR A 87 11.63 1.13 -4.31
N TYR A 88 12.14 -0.09 -4.21
CA TYR A 88 13.55 -0.33 -3.83
C TYR A 88 14.49 -0.66 -5.00
N ARG A 89 13.95 -1.12 -6.14
CA ARG A 89 14.75 -1.48 -7.32
C ARG A 89 15.52 -0.28 -7.87
N ARG A 90 16.77 -0.47 -8.32
CA ARG A 90 17.50 0.57 -9.07
C ARG A 90 16.68 0.95 -10.31
N GLY A 91 16.30 2.22 -10.42
CA GLY A 91 15.41 2.73 -11.48
C GLY A 91 13.91 2.54 -11.20
N ALA A 92 13.50 2.40 -9.94
CA ALA A 92 12.10 2.45 -9.54
C ALA A 92 11.43 3.76 -10.00
N GLU A 93 10.15 3.68 -10.36
CA GLU A 93 9.36 4.82 -10.85
C GLU A 93 9.17 5.90 -9.77
N THR A 94 9.04 5.46 -8.52
CA THR A 94 8.88 6.30 -7.33
C THR A 94 9.86 5.84 -6.24
N PRO A 95 11.17 6.18 -6.36
CA PRO A 95 12.14 5.82 -5.34
C PRO A 95 11.78 6.46 -4.00
N CYS A 96 11.84 5.67 -2.93
CA CYS A 96 11.61 6.14 -1.57
C CYS A 96 12.78 6.97 -1.01
#